data_AF-A0ABC9D434-F1
#
_entry.id   AF-A0ABC9D434-F1
#
_cell.length_a   1.000
_cell.length_b   1.000
_cell.length_c   1.000
_cell.angle_alpha   90.00
_cell.angle_beta   90.00
_cell.angle_gamma   90.00
#
_symmetry.space_group_name_H-M   'P 1'
#
loop_
_entity.id
_entity.type
_entity.pdbx_description
1 polymer ?
#
loop_
_entity_poly.entity_id
_entity_poly.type
_entity_poly.pdbx_seq_one_letter_code
_entity_poly.pdbx_strand_id
1 'polypeptide(L)'
;MELDLPPQQALQLTDLAAAIHRAAAAATALSTPAPSSHAAAAVAALRDAHAAIGSFLSRLDSAAPLSCDDQPMADGSELPEEDGEGQHMVGEVEEGLRDCVLQGSKRRKRPMPPSWPLGRRTSGGCEASEAAAAPVLDVEGRRRAAMDLLLQFHA
;
A
#
# COMPACT_ATOMS: atom_id res chain seq x y z
N MET A 1 27.13 -17.13 7.36
CA MET A 1 27.42 -15.94 6.54
C MET A 1 26.98 -14.74 7.36
N GLU A 2 27.89 -14.13 8.12
CA GLU A 2 27.59 -12.87 8.80
C GLU A 2 27.57 -11.77 7.72
N LEU A 3 26.39 -11.20 7.50
CA LEU A 3 26.24 -10.02 6.66
C LEU A 3 26.74 -8.83 7.48
N ASP A 4 27.98 -8.44 7.27
CA ASP A 4 28.60 -7.26 7.89
C ASP A 4 27.93 -6.00 7.31
N LEU A 5 26.82 -5.58 7.92
CA LEU A 5 26.12 -4.36 7.57
C LEU A 5 26.87 -3.16 8.15
N PRO A 6 27.00 -2.05 7.42
CA PRO A 6 27.57 -0.83 7.98
C PRO A 6 26.80 -0.43 9.26
N PRO A 7 27.50 0.04 10.31
CA PRO A 7 26.91 0.26 11.63
C PRO A 7 25.71 1.22 11.63
N GLN A 8 25.66 2.12 10.65
CA GLN A 8 24.53 3.05 10.44
C GLN A 8 23.27 2.34 9.92
N GLN A 9 23.38 1.32 9.06
CA GLN A 9 22.22 0.56 8.60
C GLN A 9 21.69 -0.35 9.70
N ALA A 10 22.57 -0.93 10.53
CA ALA A 10 22.15 -1.77 11.66
C ALA A 10 21.29 -0.98 12.67
N LEU A 11 21.71 0.24 13.04
CA LEU A 11 20.93 1.10 13.94
C LEU A 11 19.57 1.49 13.34
N GLN A 12 19.53 1.82 12.06
CA GLN A 12 18.29 2.19 11.38
C GLN A 12 17.30 1.02 11.24
N LEU A 13 17.80 -0.19 11.00
CA LEU A 13 16.99 -1.39 11.00
C LEU A 13 16.42 -1.68 12.39
N THR A 14 17.20 -1.46 13.45
CA THR A 14 16.69 -1.62 14.82
C THR A 14 15.60 -0.60 15.15
N ASP A 15 15.75 0.65 14.72
CA ASP A 15 14.74 1.70 14.93
C ASP A 15 13.45 1.40 14.15
N LEU A 16 13.58 0.94 12.90
CA LEU A 16 12.45 0.50 12.08
C LEU A 16 11.71 -0.69 12.73
N ALA A 17 12.44 -1.69 13.17
CA ALA A 17 11.88 -2.86 13.84
C ALA A 17 11.14 -2.47 15.13
N ALA A 18 11.71 -1.55 15.92
CA ALA A 18 11.08 -1.04 17.13
C ALA A 18 9.79 -0.26 16.83
N ALA A 19 9.75 0.55 15.76
CA ALA A 19 8.56 1.27 15.33
C ALA A 19 7.44 0.31 14.90
N ILE A 20 7.77 -0.70 14.09
CA ILE A 20 6.81 -1.73 13.62
C ILE A 20 6.27 -2.53 14.80
N HIS A 21 7.13 -2.96 15.73
CA HIS A 21 6.70 -3.74 16.89
C HIS A 21 5.75 -2.94 17.80
N ARG A 22 6.04 -1.65 17.99
CA ARG A 22 5.19 -0.74 18.78
C ARG A 22 3.84 -0.50 18.12
N ALA A 23 3.82 -0.35 16.80
CA ALA A 23 2.58 -0.24 16.02
C ALA A 23 1.74 -1.53 16.09
N ALA A 24 2.37 -2.69 15.99
CA ALA A 24 1.70 -3.99 16.13
C ALA A 24 1.09 -4.16 17.54
N ALA A 25 1.83 -3.84 18.60
CA ALA A 25 1.32 -3.88 19.96
C ALA A 25 0.18 -2.89 20.21
N ALA A 26 0.22 -1.70 19.58
CA ALA A 26 -0.87 -0.75 19.68
C ALA A 26 -2.11 -1.19 18.87
N ALA A 27 -1.91 -1.88 17.73
CA ALA A 27 -2.98 -2.43 16.94
C ALA A 27 -3.69 -3.61 17.62
N THR A 28 -2.98 -4.47 18.35
CA THR A 28 -3.62 -5.55 19.13
C THR A 28 -4.51 -5.02 20.24
N ALA A 29 -4.17 -3.84 20.80
CA ALA A 29 -5.02 -3.15 21.76
C ALA A 29 -6.35 -2.65 21.16
N LEU A 30 -6.53 -2.65 19.84
CA LEU A 30 -7.80 -2.30 19.17
C LEU A 30 -8.77 -3.48 19.04
N SER A 31 -8.28 -4.72 19.19
CA SER A 31 -9.13 -5.92 19.12
C SER A 31 -10.01 -6.12 20.35
N THR A 32 -9.73 -5.37 21.42
CA THR A 32 -10.59 -5.29 22.61
C THR A 32 -11.40 -3.99 22.56
N PRO A 33 -12.57 -3.90 23.22
CA PRO A 33 -13.30 -2.64 23.35
C PRO A 33 -12.47 -1.66 24.18
N ALA A 34 -11.55 -0.97 23.50
CA ALA A 34 -10.60 -0.05 24.09
C ALA A 34 -11.19 1.37 24.12
N PRO A 35 -10.83 2.19 25.11
CA PRO A 35 -11.26 3.58 25.16
C PRO A 35 -10.72 4.35 23.94
N SER A 36 -11.41 5.40 23.51
CA SER A 36 -11.08 6.20 22.32
C SER A 36 -9.63 6.74 22.31
N SER A 37 -9.03 6.95 23.49
CA SER A 37 -7.63 7.34 23.63
C SER A 37 -6.64 6.30 23.11
N HIS A 38 -6.94 5.01 23.28
CA HIS A 38 -6.10 3.91 22.80
C HIS A 38 -6.20 3.77 21.28
N ALA A 39 -7.38 4.05 20.71
CA ALA A 39 -7.56 4.13 19.27
C ALA A 39 -6.70 5.24 18.65
N ALA A 40 -6.68 6.43 19.24
CA ALA A 40 -5.84 7.53 18.78
C ALA A 40 -4.35 7.21 18.86
N ALA A 41 -3.90 6.59 19.96
CA ALA A 41 -2.52 6.16 20.15
C ALA A 41 -2.09 5.09 19.12
N ALA A 42 -2.96 4.12 18.81
CA ALA A 42 -2.67 3.11 17.80
C ALA A 42 -2.57 3.70 16.40
N VAL A 43 -3.45 4.65 16.06
CA VAL A 43 -3.38 5.36 14.77
C VAL A 43 -2.10 6.19 14.66
N ALA A 44 -1.66 6.83 15.74
CA ALA A 44 -0.38 7.53 15.77
C ALA A 44 0.80 6.56 15.56
N ALA A 45 0.85 5.46 16.30
CA ALA A 45 1.91 4.46 16.17
C ALA A 45 1.97 3.84 14.75
N LEU A 46 0.82 3.60 14.11
CA LEU A 46 0.76 3.13 12.73
C LEU A 46 1.29 4.16 11.72
N ARG A 47 1.00 5.45 11.92
CA ARG A 47 1.55 6.53 11.09
C ARG A 47 3.07 6.66 11.27
N ASP A 48 3.55 6.56 12.49
CA ASP A 48 4.98 6.61 12.80
C ASP A 48 5.72 5.44 12.13
N ALA A 49 5.17 4.23 12.20
CA ALA A 49 5.72 3.08 11.50
C ALA A 49 5.74 3.27 9.98
N HIS A 50 4.66 3.83 9.41
CA HIS A 50 4.61 4.13 7.97
C HIS A 50 5.69 5.15 7.56
N ALA A 51 5.86 6.23 8.35
CA ALA A 51 6.91 7.22 8.11
C ALA A 51 8.31 6.60 8.21
N ALA A 52 8.54 5.73 9.20
CA ALA A 52 9.80 5.01 9.36
C ALA A 52 10.11 4.09 8.16
N ILE A 53 9.11 3.36 7.65
CA ILE A 53 9.24 2.52 6.44
C ILE A 53 9.59 3.40 5.23
N GLY A 54 8.83 4.47 4.98
CA GLY A 54 9.07 5.36 3.84
C GLY A 54 10.46 6.00 3.89
N SER A 55 10.88 6.43 5.08
CA SER A 55 12.22 6.99 5.33
C SER A 55 13.33 5.96 5.08
N PHE A 56 13.14 4.71 5.51
CA PHE A 56 14.07 3.61 5.27
C PHE A 56 14.19 3.29 3.77
N LEU A 57 13.06 3.15 3.07
CA LEU A 57 13.05 2.85 1.63
C LEU A 57 13.68 3.97 0.79
N SER A 58 13.41 5.24 1.13
CA SER A 58 14.00 6.38 0.41
C SER A 58 15.52 6.41 0.51
N ARG A 59 16.09 5.95 1.63
CA ARG A 59 17.55 5.84 1.80
C ARG A 59 18.13 4.65 1.05
N LEU A 60 17.42 3.53 0.97
CA LEU A 60 17.84 2.39 0.16
C LEU A 60 17.92 2.78 -1.33
N ASP A 61 16.94 3.53 -1.81
CA ASP A 61 16.89 4.01 -3.20
C ASP A 61 18.05 4.98 -3.49
N SER A 62 18.40 5.84 -2.54
CA SER A 62 19.57 6.73 -2.63
C SER A 62 20.92 6.01 -2.51
N ALA A 63 20.97 4.80 -1.95
CA ALA A 63 22.18 4.02 -1.77
C ALA A 63 22.43 3.05 -2.93
N ALA A 64 21.44 2.83 -3.80
CA ALA A 64 21.64 2.11 -5.05
C ALA A 64 22.36 3.05 -6.04
N PRO A 65 23.62 2.77 -6.43
CA PRO A 65 24.14 3.41 -7.62
C PRO A 65 23.27 2.92 -8.78
N LEU A 66 22.58 3.83 -9.46
CA LEU A 66 22.12 3.59 -10.82
C LEU A 66 23.37 3.34 -11.66
N SER A 67 23.88 2.10 -11.68
CA SER A 67 24.71 1.61 -12.77
C SER A 67 23.78 1.49 -13.97
N CYS A 68 23.51 2.65 -14.59
CA CYS A 68 22.98 2.73 -15.93
C CYS A 68 24.12 2.29 -16.86
N ASP A 69 24.41 0.99 -16.87
CA ASP A 69 25.09 0.36 -17.98
C ASP A 69 24.09 0.31 -19.12
N ASP A 70 24.00 1.45 -19.81
CA ASP A 70 23.28 1.65 -21.05
C ASP A 70 24.11 1.00 -22.18
N GLN A 71 24.22 -0.33 -22.15
CA GLN A 71 24.66 -1.10 -23.30
C GLN A 71 23.43 -1.74 -23.95
N PRO A 72 23.07 -1.38 -25.20
CA PRO A 72 22.04 -2.11 -25.90
C PRO A 72 22.53 -3.56 -26.09
N MET A 73 21.77 -4.50 -25.53
CA MET A 73 22.05 -5.94 -25.62
C MET A 73 22.27 -6.31 -27.09
N ALA A 74 23.51 -6.70 -27.41
CA ALA A 74 23.82 -7.29 -28.69
C ALA A 74 22.99 -8.57 -28.86
N ASP A 75 22.33 -8.70 -30.00
CA ASP A 75 21.60 -9.88 -30.43
C ASP A 75 22.58 -11.05 -30.62
N GLY A 76 22.80 -11.78 -29.53
CA GLY A 76 23.56 -13.01 -29.48
C GLY A 76 22.60 -14.20 -29.53
N SER A 77 22.07 -14.46 -30.72
CA SER A 77 21.39 -15.71 -31.05
C SER A 77 22.37 -16.87 -30.92
N GLU A 78 22.48 -17.45 -29.73
CA GLU A 78 22.99 -18.81 -29.54
C GLU A 78 22.12 -19.49 -28.49
N LEU A 79 21.17 -20.31 -28.97
CA LEU A 79 20.48 -21.32 -28.19
C LEU A 79 21.49 -22.37 -27.70
N PRO A 80 21.60 -22.61 -26.39
CA PRO A 80 21.89 -23.94 -25.90
C PRO A 80 20.56 -24.57 -25.49
N GLU A 81 20.26 -25.70 -26.12
CA GLU A 81 19.29 -26.68 -25.64
C GLU A 81 19.53 -26.94 -24.14
N GLU A 82 18.66 -26.43 -23.27
CA GLU A 82 18.65 -26.76 -21.84
C GLU A 82 17.36 -27.51 -21.51
N ASP A 83 17.47 -28.81 -21.75
CA ASP A 83 17.00 -29.91 -20.90
C ASP A 83 15.93 -29.58 -19.85
N GLY A 84 14.70 -29.99 -20.13
CA GLY A 84 13.85 -30.76 -19.21
C GLY A 84 13.26 -30.13 -17.93
N GLU A 85 13.79 -29.04 -17.38
CA GLU A 85 13.40 -28.59 -16.01
C GLU A 85 12.54 -27.32 -15.96
N GLY A 86 12.74 -26.37 -16.89
CA GLY A 86 11.95 -25.14 -16.94
C GLY A 86 10.48 -25.39 -17.31
N GLN A 87 10.20 -26.42 -18.11
CA GLN A 87 8.85 -26.79 -18.52
C GLN A 87 8.03 -27.40 -17.37
N HIS A 88 8.70 -28.09 -16.44
CA HIS A 88 8.07 -28.64 -15.23
C HIS A 88 7.63 -27.51 -14.29
N MET A 89 8.50 -26.52 -14.07
CA MET A 89 8.22 -25.40 -13.18
C MET A 89 7.07 -24.50 -13.69
N VAL A 90 6.93 -24.32 -15.00
CA VAL A 90 5.79 -23.57 -15.58
C VAL A 90 4.49 -24.40 -15.50
N GLY A 91 4.58 -25.71 -15.69
CA GLY A 91 3.44 -26.64 -15.57
C GLY A 91 2.84 -26.68 -14.17
N GLU A 92 3.68 -26.75 -13.13
CA GLU A 92 3.23 -26.75 -11.72
C GLU A 92 2.51 -25.45 -11.35
N VAL A 93 2.97 -24.31 -11.87
CA VAL A 93 2.34 -23.00 -11.61
C VAL A 93 1.02 -22.88 -12.35
N GLU A 94 0.93 -23.38 -13.59
CA GLU A 94 -0.31 -23.41 -14.36
C GLU A 94 -1.37 -24.34 -13.71
N GLU A 95 -0.95 -25.50 -13.23
CA GLU A 95 -1.81 -26.44 -12.51
C GLU A 95 -2.27 -25.87 -11.15
N GLY A 96 -1.38 -25.22 -10.41
CA GLY A 96 -1.72 -24.50 -9.17
C GLY A 96 -2.73 -23.37 -9.38
N LEU A 97 -2.71 -22.70 -10.54
CA LEU A 97 -3.72 -21.69 -10.91
C LEU A 97 -5.06 -22.30 -11.29
N ARG A 98 -5.06 -23.49 -11.90
CA ARG A 98 -6.28 -24.26 -12.22
C ARG A 98 -6.97 -24.78 -10.96
N ASP A 99 -6.21 -25.07 -9.90
CA ASP A 99 -6.75 -25.41 -8.58
C ASP A 99 -7.25 -24.18 -7.80
N CYS A 100 -6.78 -22.97 -8.15
CA CYS A 100 -7.27 -21.70 -7.60
C CYS A 100 -8.58 -21.21 -8.23
N VAL A 101 -9.30 -22.04 -8.99
CA VAL A 101 -10.69 -21.72 -9.34
C VAL A 101 -11.45 -21.54 -8.03
N LEU A 102 -12.10 -20.40 -7.89
CA LEU A 102 -12.98 -19.97 -6.78
C LEU A 102 -14.18 -20.91 -6.55
N GLN A 103 -13.98 -22.23 -6.61
CA GLN A 103 -14.99 -23.27 -6.42
C GLN A 103 -15.56 -23.27 -4.99
N GLY A 104 -14.82 -22.70 -4.02
CA GLY A 104 -15.25 -22.60 -2.62
C GLY A 104 -16.01 -21.33 -2.24
N SER A 105 -15.95 -20.24 -3.03
CA SER A 105 -16.60 -18.96 -2.69
C SER A 105 -18.06 -18.88 -3.18
N LYS A 106 -18.76 -20.02 -3.20
CA LYS A 106 -20.23 -20.02 -3.21
C LYS A 106 -20.74 -19.87 -1.79
N ARG A 107 -20.43 -18.75 -1.13
CA ARG A 107 -21.23 -18.29 0.01
C ARG A 107 -22.62 -17.92 -0.51
N ARG A 108 -23.47 -18.95 -0.70
CA ARG A 108 -24.88 -18.78 -0.98
C ARG A 108 -25.48 -17.88 0.12
N LYS A 109 -26.08 -16.76 -0.31
CA LYS A 109 -27.02 -15.91 0.45
C LYS A 109 -26.44 -14.90 1.46
N ARG A 110 -25.19 -14.44 1.37
CA ARG A 110 -24.84 -13.15 1.98
C ARG A 110 -24.79 -12.11 0.86
N PRO A 111 -25.65 -11.06 0.88
CA PRO A 111 -25.50 -9.97 -0.07
C PRO A 111 -24.09 -9.42 0.08
N MET A 112 -23.35 -9.34 -1.03
CA MET A 112 -22.09 -8.61 -1.03
C MET A 112 -22.41 -7.16 -0.70
N PRO A 113 -21.59 -6.49 0.15
CA PRO A 113 -21.68 -5.05 0.25
C PRO A 113 -21.47 -4.46 -1.16
N PRO A 114 -22.18 -3.38 -1.51
CA PRO A 114 -21.98 -2.75 -2.81
C PRO A 114 -20.49 -2.44 -2.98
N SER A 115 -19.88 -2.95 -4.04
CA SER A 115 -18.56 -2.50 -4.45
C SER A 115 -18.68 -1.00 -4.70
N TRP A 116 -17.94 -0.21 -3.92
CA TRP A 116 -17.88 1.23 -4.13
C TRP A 116 -17.41 1.47 -5.56
N PRO A 117 -18.08 2.32 -6.36
CA PRO A 117 -17.49 2.73 -7.61
C PRO A 117 -16.22 3.50 -7.25
N LEU A 118 -15.05 2.95 -7.63
CA LEU A 118 -13.87 3.79 -7.79
C LEU A 118 -14.31 4.89 -8.76
N GLY A 119 -14.46 6.10 -8.22
CA GLY A 119 -14.96 7.25 -8.96
C GLY A 119 -14.23 7.37 -10.29
N ARG A 120 -14.99 7.73 -11.33
CA ARG A 120 -14.48 8.07 -12.66
C ARG A 120 -13.21 8.91 -12.49
N ARG A 121 -12.05 8.37 -12.89
CA ARG A 121 -10.83 9.16 -13.04
C ARG A 121 -11.11 10.18 -14.15
N THR A 122 -11.57 11.36 -13.79
CA THR A 122 -11.53 12.51 -14.70
C THR A 122 -10.10 12.98 -14.71
N SER A 123 -9.34 12.53 -15.70
CA SER A 123 -8.21 13.27 -16.23
C SER A 123 -8.76 14.62 -16.72
N GLY A 124 -8.78 15.62 -15.85
CA GLY A 124 -9.12 16.99 -16.20
C GLY A 124 -8.17 17.87 -15.43
N GLY A 125 -7.15 18.39 -16.13
CA GLY A 125 -6.22 19.35 -15.56
C GLY A 125 -6.99 20.54 -14.99
N CYS A 126 -6.73 20.85 -13.73
CA CYS A 126 -7.15 22.10 -13.12
C CYS A 126 -5.85 22.82 -12.76
N GLU A 127 -5.67 23.98 -13.38
CA GLU A 127 -4.47 24.78 -13.29
C GLU A 127 -4.16 25.19 -11.85
N ALA A 128 -2.86 25.39 -11.61
CA ALA A 128 -2.34 25.93 -10.38
C ALA A 128 -3.01 27.26 -10.05
N SER A 129 -3.71 27.31 -8.91
CA SER A 129 -3.87 28.54 -8.14
C SER A 129 -3.42 28.24 -6.71
N GLU A 130 -2.12 28.41 -6.54
CA GLU A 130 -1.44 29.10 -5.45
C GLU A 130 -2.20 29.37 -4.13
N ALA A 131 -1.44 29.18 -3.05
CA ALA A 131 -1.61 29.71 -1.69
C ALA A 131 -2.40 28.86 -0.67
N ALA A 132 -1.60 28.09 0.08
CA ALA A 132 -1.67 27.89 1.52
C ALA A 132 -2.81 28.60 2.29
N ALA A 133 -3.77 27.82 2.77
CA ALA A 133 -4.37 27.97 4.09
C ALA A 133 -5.03 26.63 4.46
N ALA A 134 -4.79 26.13 5.67
CA ALA A 134 -5.51 24.99 6.22
C ALA A 134 -7.03 25.22 6.03
N PRO A 135 -7.80 24.24 5.52
CA PRO A 135 -9.23 24.45 5.34
C PRO A 135 -9.84 24.59 6.72
N VAL A 136 -10.21 25.83 7.08
CA VAL A 136 -11.15 26.06 8.17
C VAL A 136 -12.39 25.26 7.79
N LEU A 137 -12.63 24.19 8.54
CA LEU A 137 -13.76 23.31 8.31
C LEU A 137 -15.01 24.08 8.74
N ASP A 138 -15.58 24.89 7.85
CA ASP A 138 -16.89 25.52 8.02
C ASP A 138 -17.95 24.41 8.00
N VAL A 139 -18.16 23.80 9.17
CA VAL A 139 -19.09 22.70 9.37
C VAL A 139 -20.51 23.18 9.12
N GLU A 140 -20.85 24.41 9.51
CA GLU A 140 -22.16 24.99 9.27
C GLU A 140 -22.43 25.23 7.79
N GLY A 141 -21.45 25.74 7.04
CA GLY A 141 -21.54 25.91 5.59
C GLY A 141 -21.73 24.59 4.85
N ARG A 142 -20.96 23.57 5.22
CA ARG A 142 -21.11 22.22 4.66
C ARG A 142 -22.47 21.61 4.98
N ARG A 143 -22.97 21.81 6.20
CA ARG A 143 -24.29 21.32 6.62
C ARG A 143 -25.41 21.99 5.82
N ARG A 144 -25.34 23.30 5.60
CA ARG A 144 -26.31 24.03 4.76
C ARG A 144 -26.31 23.52 3.33
N ALA A 145 -25.15 23.40 2.70
CA ALA A 145 -25.03 22.88 1.34
C ALA A 145 -25.60 21.45 1.19
N ALA A 146 -25.40 20.59 2.19
CA ALA A 146 -25.96 19.24 2.19
C ALA A 146 -27.50 19.23 2.29
N MET A 147 -28.09 20.13 3.08
CA MET A 147 -29.55 20.25 3.17
C MET A 147 -30.16 20.78 1.87
N ASP A 148 -29.53 21.75 1.23
CA ASP A 148 -29.98 22.29 -0.06
C ASP A 148 -29.97 21.21 -1.15
N LEU A 149 -28.93 20.37 -1.18
CA LEU A 149 -28.86 19.23 -2.09
C LEU A 149 -30.03 18.26 -1.89
N LEU A 150 -30.37 17.92 -0.64
CA LEU A 150 -31.51 17.03 -0.38
C LEU A 150 -32.83 17.64 -0.87
N LEU A 151 -32.99 18.95 -0.74
CA LEU A 151 -34.19 19.66 -1.20
C LEU A 151 -34.28 19.71 -2.73
N GLN A 152 -33.16 19.77 -3.46
CA GLN A 152 -33.14 19.76 -4.93
C GLN A 152 -33.67 18.46 -5.54
N PHE A 153 -33.51 17.32 -4.85
CA PHE A 153 -33.95 16.01 -5.36
C PHE A 153 -35.31 15.55 -4.80
N HIS A 154 -35.94 16.35 -3.96
CA HIS A 154 -37.21 16.03 -3.30
C HIS A 154 -38.30 17.11 -3.50
N ALA A 155 -38.07 18.05 -4.41
CA ALA A 155 -39.08 19.00 -4.90
C ALA A 155 -40.05 18.36 -5.90
#